data_AF-A0A3M1URI7-F1
#
_entry.id   AF-A0A3M1URI7-F1
#
_cell.length_a   1.000
_cell.length_b   1.000
_cell.length_c   1.000
_cell.angle_alpha   90.00
_cell.angle_beta   90.00
_cell.angle_gamma   90.00
#
_symmetry.space_group_name_H-M   'P 1'
#
loop_
_entity.id
_entity.type
_entity.pdbx_description
1 polymer ?
#
loop_
_entity_poly.entity_id
_entity_poly.type
_entity_poly.pdbx_seq_one_letter_code
_entity_poly.pdbx_strand_id
1 'polypeptide(L)'
;MTALLAWLDHYFRTWFDDGQWNTLDRFGILFGDVALLLSFAVAIIAWVRREHIRRWFVRNRYPHSVGQQIHFSDWDGMVFTFSRPELPQWLLEKVQPRACVFLASEQSEDKARQLVQQLRSRLPDMQCSIERIQDADDTGEVKRKATEALQWLAKQGARHRVVDVTGGKVPMSIGAFMAAEEAGIPAIYVTSEYDSKLKRIRPNTQRPLLLTSTEREGVH
;
A
#
# COMPACT_ATOMS: atom_id res chain seq x y z
N MET A 1 -55.34 9.44 -26.86
CA MET A 1 -54.69 9.03 -25.58
C MET A 1 -55.65 8.25 -24.68
N THR A 2 -56.89 8.71 -24.48
CA THR A 2 -57.93 8.02 -23.69
C THR A 2 -58.28 6.62 -24.22
N ALA A 3 -58.39 6.44 -25.54
CA ALA A 3 -58.69 5.12 -26.14
C ALA A 3 -57.57 4.08 -25.94
N LEU A 4 -56.31 4.51 -25.91
CA LEU A 4 -55.17 3.61 -25.70
C LEU A 4 -55.12 3.11 -24.25
N LEU A 5 -55.39 3.99 -23.27
CA LEU A 5 -55.43 3.63 -21.86
C LEU A 5 -56.60 2.68 -21.54
N ALA A 6 -57.77 2.92 -22.14
CA ALA A 6 -58.92 2.02 -21.98
C ALA A 6 -58.68 0.64 -22.60
N TRP A 7 -58.01 0.58 -23.77
CA TRP A 7 -57.64 -0.68 -24.40
C TRP A 7 -56.62 -1.46 -23.56
N LEU A 8 -55.63 -0.78 -22.97
CA LEU A 8 -54.65 -1.40 -22.07
C LEU A 8 -55.30 -1.91 -20.77
N ASP A 9 -56.17 -1.13 -20.12
CA ASP A 9 -56.86 -1.57 -18.89
C ASP A 9 -57.71 -2.83 -19.15
N HIS A 10 -58.44 -2.87 -20.27
CA HIS A 10 -59.20 -4.06 -20.66
C HIS A 10 -58.30 -5.26 -20.97
N TYR A 11 -57.19 -5.05 -21.68
CA TYR A 11 -56.21 -6.11 -21.97
C TYR A 11 -55.56 -6.66 -20.70
N PHE A 12 -55.18 -5.81 -19.74
CA PHE A 12 -54.59 -6.26 -18.48
C PHE A 12 -55.58 -7.00 -17.57
N ARG A 13 -56.84 -6.57 -17.52
CA ARG A 13 -57.90 -7.25 -16.73
C ARG A 13 -58.30 -8.60 -17.30
N THR A 14 -58.17 -8.82 -18.61
CA THR A 14 -58.51 -10.12 -19.21
C THR A 14 -57.40 -11.16 -19.05
N TRP A 15 -56.17 -10.72 -18.81
CA TRP A 15 -55.00 -11.59 -18.64
C TRP A 15 -54.75 -12.04 -17.21
N PHE A 16 -55.26 -11.28 -16.22
CA PHE A 16 -55.01 -11.56 -14.81
C PHE A 16 -56.32 -11.64 -14.03
N ASP A 17 -56.53 -12.78 -13.38
CA ASP A 17 -57.60 -12.95 -12.39
C ASP A 17 -57.30 -12.12 -11.12
N ASP A 18 -58.34 -11.75 -10.38
CA ASP A 18 -58.23 -10.96 -9.14
C ASP A 18 -57.29 -11.64 -8.11
N GLY A 19 -57.25 -12.98 -8.12
CA GLY A 19 -56.30 -13.75 -7.31
C GLY A 19 -54.83 -13.56 -7.71
N GLN A 20 -54.55 -13.40 -9.01
CA GLN A 20 -53.20 -13.17 -9.51
C GLN A 20 -52.73 -11.74 -9.21
N TRP A 21 -53.62 -10.75 -9.32
CA TRP A 21 -53.33 -9.37 -8.93
C TRP A 21 -52.97 -9.26 -7.44
N ASN A 22 -53.76 -9.87 -6.56
CA ASN A 22 -53.47 -9.88 -5.13
C ASN A 22 -52.14 -10.58 -4.80
N THR A 23 -51.79 -11.61 -5.57
CA THR A 23 -50.51 -12.31 -5.40
C THR A 23 -49.34 -11.41 -5.79
N LEU A 24 -49.46 -10.72 -6.93
CA LEU A 24 -48.44 -9.80 -7.42
C LEU A 24 -48.24 -8.61 -6.47
N ASP A 25 -49.31 -8.06 -5.92
CA ASP A 25 -49.26 -7.00 -4.92
C ASP A 25 -48.52 -7.44 -3.64
N ARG A 26 -48.86 -8.62 -3.11
CA ARG A 26 -48.15 -9.20 -1.94
C ARG A 26 -46.67 -9.44 -2.22
N PHE A 27 -46.31 -9.88 -3.42
CA PHE A 27 -44.91 -10.00 -3.83
C PHE A 27 -44.21 -8.64 -3.88
N GLY A 28 -44.88 -7.61 -4.38
CA GLY A 28 -44.36 -6.25 -4.40
C GLY A 28 -44.07 -5.72 -2.99
N ILE A 29 -45.00 -5.90 -2.05
CA ILE A 29 -44.84 -5.51 -0.64
C ILE A 29 -43.66 -6.26 -0.01
N LEU A 30 -43.63 -7.60 -0.14
CA LEU A 30 -42.56 -8.42 0.43
C LEU A 30 -41.18 -8.03 -0.13
N PHE A 31 -41.10 -7.80 -1.44
CA PHE A 31 -39.88 -7.34 -2.08
C PHE A 31 -39.44 -5.97 -1.55
N GLY A 32 -40.38 -5.04 -1.37
CA GLY A 32 -40.14 -3.73 -0.76
C GLY A 32 -39.56 -3.84 0.65
N ASP A 33 -40.15 -4.68 1.50
CA ASP A 33 -39.68 -4.90 2.87
C ASP A 33 -38.27 -5.50 2.91
N VAL A 34 -37.99 -6.47 2.04
CA VAL A 34 -36.65 -7.08 1.94
C VAL A 34 -35.61 -6.05 1.46
N ALA A 35 -35.94 -5.24 0.45
CA ALA A 35 -35.05 -4.20 -0.05
C ALA A 35 -34.77 -3.13 1.00
N LEU A 36 -35.78 -2.76 1.80
CA LEU A 36 -35.64 -1.81 2.90
C LEU A 36 -34.71 -2.37 3.99
N LEU A 37 -34.93 -3.60 4.44
CA LEU A 37 -34.09 -4.27 5.43
C LEU A 37 -32.64 -4.42 4.97
N LEU A 38 -32.42 -4.79 3.71
CA LEU A 38 -31.09 -4.84 3.11
C LEU A 38 -30.43 -3.47 3.08
N SER A 39 -31.17 -2.41 2.74
CA SER A 39 -30.65 -1.04 2.72
C SER A 39 -30.21 -0.58 4.11
N PHE A 40 -31.00 -0.89 5.16
CA PHE A 40 -30.61 -0.64 6.54
C PHE A 40 -29.39 -1.44 6.97
N ALA A 41 -29.31 -2.72 6.61
CA ALA A 41 -28.15 -3.55 6.91
C ALA A 41 -26.88 -2.99 6.25
N VAL A 42 -26.94 -2.59 4.98
CA VAL A 42 -25.82 -1.95 4.27
C VAL A 42 -25.45 -0.63 4.94
N ALA A 43 -26.41 0.21 5.34
CA ALA A 43 -26.15 1.46 6.03
C ALA A 43 -25.46 1.25 7.39
N ILE A 44 -25.91 0.27 8.18
CA ILE A 44 -25.31 -0.10 9.47
C ILE A 44 -23.90 -0.63 9.26
N ILE A 45 -23.69 -1.54 8.30
CA ILE A 45 -22.36 -2.07 7.95
C ILE A 45 -21.45 -0.92 7.51
N ALA A 46 -21.96 0.00 6.69
CA ALA A 46 -21.21 1.14 6.21
C ALA A 46 -20.82 2.09 7.34
N TRP A 47 -21.70 2.30 8.32
CA TRP A 47 -21.44 3.11 9.50
C TRP A 47 -20.39 2.47 10.42
N VAL A 48 -20.55 1.18 10.75
CA VAL A 48 -19.60 0.43 11.59
C VAL A 48 -18.23 0.35 10.91
N ARG A 49 -18.20 0.19 9.58
CA ARG A 49 -16.97 0.13 8.78
C ARG A 49 -16.61 1.45 8.11
N ARG A 50 -17.09 2.59 8.63
CA ARG A 50 -16.92 3.91 7.99
C ARG A 50 -15.46 4.21 7.68
N GLU A 51 -14.54 3.86 8.58
CA GLU A 51 -13.10 4.12 8.37
C GLU A 51 -12.48 3.22 7.30
N HIS A 52 -13.02 2.01 7.09
CA HIS A 52 -12.56 1.12 6.03
C HIS A 52 -13.09 1.57 4.66
N ILE A 53 -14.36 1.97 4.58
CA ILE A 53 -14.98 2.49 3.35
C ILE A 53 -14.39 3.84 2.99
N ARG A 54 -14.19 4.73 3.96
CA ARG A 54 -13.51 6.01 3.74
C ARG A 54 -12.10 5.79 3.20
N ARG A 55 -11.32 4.87 3.80
CA ARG A 55 -10.00 4.49 3.26
C ARG A 55 -10.10 3.95 1.85
N TRP A 56 -11.07 3.09 1.54
CA TRP A 56 -11.26 2.53 0.20
C TRP A 56 -11.61 3.60 -0.85
N PHE A 57 -12.52 4.52 -0.54
CA PHE A 57 -12.88 5.63 -1.44
C PHE A 57 -11.76 6.65 -1.63
N VAL A 58 -10.95 6.90 -0.59
CA VAL A 58 -9.78 7.78 -0.68
C VAL A 58 -8.62 7.11 -1.42
N ARG A 59 -8.44 5.79 -1.27
CA ARG A 59 -7.37 5.00 -1.89
C ARG A 59 -7.45 4.95 -3.42
N ASN A 60 -8.62 5.21 -4.02
CA ASN A 60 -8.81 5.17 -5.47
C ASN A 60 -8.65 6.53 -6.17
N ARG A 61 -8.35 7.59 -5.44
CA ARG A 61 -7.82 8.82 -6.04
C ARG A 61 -6.32 8.65 -6.17
N TYR A 62 -5.85 8.22 -7.33
CA TYR A 62 -4.44 8.35 -7.69
C TYR A 62 -4.05 9.81 -7.50
N PRO A 63 -3.21 10.14 -6.51
CA PRO A 63 -2.87 11.51 -6.26
C PRO A 63 -1.86 11.96 -7.30
N HIS A 64 -1.98 13.23 -7.67
CA HIS A 64 -1.13 13.92 -8.64
C HIS A 64 0.34 14.09 -8.17
N SER A 65 0.75 13.45 -7.07
CA SER A 65 2.09 13.52 -6.48
C SER A 65 3.01 12.36 -6.86
N VAL A 66 2.56 11.41 -7.69
CA VAL A 66 3.47 10.41 -8.29
C VAL A 66 4.50 11.13 -9.17
N GLY A 67 5.75 11.21 -8.70
CA GLY A 67 6.85 11.90 -9.37
C GLY A 67 7.30 13.23 -8.75
N GLN A 68 6.74 13.65 -7.61
CA GLN A 68 7.28 14.79 -6.86
C GLN A 68 8.70 14.48 -6.36
N GLN A 69 9.63 15.42 -6.53
CA GLN A 69 10.97 15.31 -5.94
C GLN A 69 10.86 15.34 -4.43
N ILE A 70 11.26 14.23 -3.78
CA ILE A 70 11.19 14.12 -2.33
C ILE A 70 12.37 14.88 -1.72
N HIS A 71 12.10 15.72 -0.73
CA HIS A 71 13.14 16.25 0.14
C HIS A 71 13.66 15.13 1.05
N PHE A 72 14.92 14.74 0.85
CA PHE A 72 15.58 13.65 1.58
C PHE A 72 15.76 13.90 3.09
N SER A 73 15.54 15.14 3.56
CA SER A 73 15.95 15.61 4.88
C SER A 73 15.15 15.07 6.06
N ASP A 74 14.01 14.44 5.80
CA ASP A 74 13.03 14.26 6.88
C ASP A 74 12.99 12.83 7.40
N TRP A 75 13.62 11.85 6.73
CA TRP A 75 13.51 10.45 7.13
C TRP A 75 14.57 10.05 8.15
N ASP A 76 14.13 9.65 9.34
CA ASP A 76 15.01 9.21 10.44
C ASP A 76 15.03 7.69 10.63
N GLY A 77 14.19 6.94 9.88
CA GLY A 77 14.14 5.49 9.89
C GLY A 77 13.91 4.90 8.49
N MET A 78 14.70 3.91 8.09
CA MET A 78 14.58 3.31 6.75
C MET A 78 14.54 1.78 6.78
N VAL A 79 13.63 1.17 6.02
CA VAL A 79 13.64 -0.27 5.74
C VAL A 79 14.00 -0.48 4.28
N PHE A 80 14.89 -1.43 3.98
CA PHE A 80 15.33 -1.73 2.63
C PHE A 80 15.02 -3.17 2.27
N THR A 81 14.39 -3.43 1.13
CA THR A 81 14.55 -4.73 0.48
C THR A 81 15.94 -4.79 -0.15
N PHE A 82 16.74 -5.78 0.21
CA PHE A 82 18.16 -5.79 -0.11
C PHE A 82 18.52 -6.82 -1.19
N SER A 83 19.31 -6.39 -2.17
CA SER A 83 19.95 -7.28 -3.16
C SER A 83 21.37 -6.88 -3.49
N ARG A 84 21.62 -5.57 -3.62
CA ARG A 84 22.95 -5.00 -3.88
C ARG A 84 23.18 -3.73 -3.06
N PRO A 85 24.43 -3.42 -2.70
CA PRO A 85 24.73 -2.33 -1.77
C PRO A 85 24.65 -0.93 -2.39
N GLU A 86 24.76 -0.78 -3.71
CA GLU A 86 25.04 0.53 -4.34
C GLU A 86 23.92 1.56 -4.09
N LEU A 87 22.66 1.17 -4.24
CA LEU A 87 21.51 2.07 -4.04
C LEU A 87 21.22 2.33 -2.56
N PRO A 88 21.16 1.32 -1.67
CA PRO A 88 21.01 1.57 -0.24
C PRO A 88 22.15 2.41 0.33
N GLN A 89 23.40 2.16 -0.07
CA GLN A 89 24.54 2.95 0.36
C GLN A 89 24.39 4.41 -0.08
N TRP A 90 24.11 4.65 -1.36
CA TRP A 90 23.89 6.00 -1.87
C TRP A 90 22.78 6.73 -1.11
N LEU A 91 21.68 6.04 -0.82
CA LEU A 91 20.54 6.64 -0.13
C LEU A 91 20.86 6.97 1.34
N LEU A 92 21.54 6.06 2.03
CA LEU A 92 21.97 6.25 3.43
C LEU A 92 23.01 7.37 3.57
N GLU A 93 23.89 7.56 2.59
CA GLU A 93 24.84 8.67 2.56
C GLU A 93 24.15 10.04 2.38
N LYS A 94 23.01 10.07 1.69
CA LYS A 94 22.23 11.30 1.44
C LYS A 94 21.26 11.64 2.57
N VAL A 95 20.54 10.63 3.08
CA VAL A 95 19.50 10.79 4.10
C VAL A 95 20.12 10.81 5.50
N GLN A 96 21.18 10.04 5.72
CA GLN A 96 21.80 9.85 7.04
C GLN A 96 20.78 9.55 8.16
N PRO A 97 19.91 8.53 7.99
CA PRO A 97 18.88 8.25 8.98
C PRO A 97 19.51 7.79 10.31
N ARG A 98 18.79 7.96 11.41
CA ARG A 98 19.26 7.47 12.72
C ARG A 98 19.25 5.95 12.79
N ALA A 99 18.32 5.29 12.11
CA ALA A 99 18.23 3.83 12.11
C ALA A 99 17.82 3.26 10.75
N CYS A 100 18.33 2.08 10.42
CA CYS A 100 17.91 1.34 9.23
C CYS A 100 17.83 -0.18 9.46
N VAL A 101 17.00 -0.84 8.65
CA VAL A 101 16.87 -2.30 8.63
C VAL A 101 16.97 -2.79 7.19
N PHE A 102 17.79 -3.83 6.98
CA PHE A 102 17.90 -4.51 5.69
C PHE A 102 17.15 -5.85 5.73
N LEU A 103 16.18 -6.02 4.84
CA LEU A 103 15.50 -7.29 4.58
C LEU A 103 16.28 -8.03 3.51
N ALA A 104 17.09 -9.00 3.91
CA ALA A 104 18.01 -9.70 3.02
C ALA A 104 17.64 -11.19 2.92
N SER A 105 17.58 -11.72 1.70
CA SER A 105 17.52 -13.17 1.49
C SER A 105 18.87 -13.83 1.83
N GLU A 106 18.89 -15.15 1.98
CA GLU A 106 20.12 -15.92 2.18
C GLU A 106 21.24 -15.56 1.19
N GLN A 107 20.91 -15.33 -0.09
CA GLN A 107 21.89 -15.00 -1.14
C GLN A 107 22.51 -13.60 -1.01
N SER A 108 21.89 -12.72 -0.23
CA SER A 108 22.26 -11.30 -0.10
C SER A 108 22.66 -10.90 1.32
N GLU A 109 22.51 -11.81 2.29
CA GLU A 109 22.78 -11.58 3.71
C GLU A 109 24.25 -11.16 3.95
N ASP A 110 25.22 -11.85 3.34
CA ASP A 110 26.65 -11.52 3.49
C ASP A 110 26.97 -10.12 2.97
N LYS A 111 26.37 -9.73 1.84
CA LYS A 111 26.52 -8.38 1.27
C LYS A 111 25.91 -7.31 2.17
N ALA A 112 24.76 -7.61 2.79
CA ALA A 112 24.13 -6.71 3.76
C ALA A 112 25.03 -6.54 5.00
N ARG A 113 25.63 -7.63 5.51
CA ARG A 113 26.57 -7.60 6.64
C ARG A 113 27.80 -6.76 6.34
N GLN A 114 28.39 -6.91 5.15
CA GLN A 114 29.51 -6.11 4.70
C GLN A 114 29.16 -4.62 4.63
N LEU A 115 27.99 -4.28 4.07
CA LEU A 115 27.52 -2.90 4.01
C LEU A 115 27.31 -2.32 5.41
N VAL A 116 26.67 -3.04 6.32
CA VAL A 116 26.48 -2.58 7.72
C VAL A 116 27.82 -2.34 8.41
N GLN A 117 28.82 -3.19 8.19
CA GLN A 117 30.16 -2.99 8.74
C GLN A 117 30.82 -1.71 8.19
N GLN A 118 30.69 -1.44 6.90
CA GLN A 118 31.18 -0.22 6.26
C GLN A 118 30.44 1.03 6.74
N LEU A 119 29.13 0.92 7.00
CA LEU A 119 28.33 2.03 7.50
C LEU A 119 28.70 2.37 8.94
N ARG A 120 28.94 1.37 9.80
CA ARG A 120 29.36 1.61 11.20
C ARG A 120 30.66 2.40 11.33
N SER A 121 31.59 2.27 10.39
CA SER A 121 32.83 3.07 10.41
C SER A 121 32.63 4.51 9.93
N ARG A 122 31.62 4.76 9.09
CA ARG A 122 31.35 6.08 8.49
C ARG A 122 30.26 6.88 9.20
N LEU A 123 29.31 6.18 9.81
CA LEU A 123 28.11 6.69 10.48
C LEU A 123 27.94 5.92 11.81
N PRO A 124 28.81 6.18 12.81
CA PRO A 124 28.85 5.38 14.05
C PRO A 124 27.57 5.47 14.88
N ASP A 125 26.83 6.58 14.77
CA ASP A 125 25.58 6.79 15.51
C ASP A 125 24.36 6.13 14.83
N MET A 126 24.52 5.64 13.59
CA MET A 126 23.43 5.01 12.85
C MET A 126 23.24 3.55 13.28
N GLN A 127 22.05 3.25 13.81
CA GLN A 127 21.70 1.89 14.20
C GLN A 127 21.25 1.07 13.01
N CYS A 128 21.90 -0.06 12.75
CA CYS A 128 21.57 -0.94 11.63
C CYS A 128 21.17 -2.34 12.13
N SER A 129 20.09 -2.88 11.59
CA SER A 129 19.70 -4.29 11.75
C SER A 129 19.60 -5.00 10.39
N ILE A 130 19.77 -6.32 10.40
CA ILE A 130 19.56 -7.17 9.22
C ILE A 130 18.54 -8.22 9.62
N GLU A 131 17.44 -8.27 8.90
CA GLU A 131 16.41 -9.31 9.01
C GLU A 131 16.57 -10.28 7.84
N ARG A 132 16.83 -11.54 8.16
CA ARG A 132 16.92 -12.60 7.17
C ARG A 132 15.51 -13.00 6.70
N ILE A 133 15.33 -13.05 5.38
CA ILE A 133 14.18 -13.63 4.69
C ILE A 133 14.57 -15.06 4.29
N GLN A 134 13.80 -16.05 4.73
CA GLN A 134 14.05 -17.46 4.43
C GLN A 134 13.65 -17.78 2.99
N ASP A 135 12.46 -17.36 2.58
CA ASP A 135 11.95 -17.51 1.21
C ASP A 135 11.67 -16.14 0.58
N ALA A 136 12.51 -15.76 -0.38
CA ALA A 136 12.38 -14.49 -1.09
C ALA A 136 11.16 -14.44 -2.04
N ASP A 137 10.51 -15.58 -2.29
CA ASP A 137 9.30 -15.68 -3.09
C ASP A 137 8.02 -15.70 -2.21
N ASP A 138 8.16 -15.84 -0.88
CA ASP A 138 7.07 -15.69 0.10
C ASP A 138 6.83 -14.21 0.47
N THR A 139 5.92 -13.58 -0.26
CA THR A 139 5.46 -12.20 0.03
C THR A 139 4.93 -12.02 1.45
N GLY A 140 4.34 -13.06 2.06
CA GLY A 140 3.78 -13.03 3.41
C GLY A 140 4.87 -12.97 4.47
N GLU A 141 5.94 -13.75 4.31
CA GLU A 141 7.13 -13.66 5.16
C GLU A 141 7.74 -12.26 5.11
N VAL A 142 7.96 -11.74 3.89
CA VAL A 142 8.59 -10.42 3.72
C VAL A 142 7.74 -9.31 4.32
N LYS A 143 6.41 -9.36 4.14
CA LYS A 143 5.49 -8.42 4.76
C LYS A 143 5.58 -8.44 6.29
N ARG A 144 5.57 -9.63 6.90
CA ARG A 144 5.70 -9.79 8.36
C ARG A 144 7.03 -9.21 8.84
N LYS A 145 8.13 -9.54 8.17
CA LYS A 145 9.48 -9.05 8.50
C LYS A 145 9.64 -7.55 8.31
N ALA A 146 9.06 -6.98 7.26
CA ALA A 146 9.00 -5.53 7.07
C ALA A 146 8.20 -4.85 8.19
N THR A 147 7.09 -5.46 8.63
CA THR A 147 6.30 -4.95 9.76
C THR A 147 7.10 -4.95 11.06
N GLU A 148 7.80 -6.06 11.36
CA GLU A 148 8.72 -6.17 12.51
C GLU A 148 9.82 -5.10 12.44
N ALA A 149 10.40 -4.88 11.26
CA ALA A 149 11.41 -3.85 11.03
C ALA A 149 10.89 -2.44 11.29
N LEU A 150 9.67 -2.11 10.82
CA LEU A 150 9.05 -0.80 11.06
C LEU A 150 8.74 -0.55 12.54
N GLN A 151 8.37 -1.60 13.29
CA GLN A 151 8.19 -1.54 14.74
C GLN A 151 9.53 -1.36 15.46
N TRP A 152 10.58 -2.06 15.01
CA TRP A 152 11.93 -1.89 15.54
C TRP A 152 12.42 -0.45 15.35
N LEU A 153 12.25 0.12 14.16
CA LEU A 153 12.60 1.53 13.89
C LEU A 153 11.84 2.49 14.82
N ALA A 154 10.55 2.26 15.07
CA ALA A 154 9.78 3.07 16.02
C ALA A 154 10.34 2.99 17.45
N LYS A 155 10.79 1.80 17.88
CA LYS A 155 11.44 1.60 19.18
C LYS A 155 12.81 2.30 19.27
N GLN A 156 13.50 2.47 18.14
CA GLN A 156 14.68 3.33 18.05
C GLN A 156 14.33 4.83 17.98
N GLY A 157 13.05 5.17 18.16
CA GLY A 157 12.54 6.54 18.20
C GLY A 157 12.28 7.14 16.83
N ALA A 158 12.37 6.38 15.73
CA ALA A 158 12.23 6.91 14.38
C ALA A 158 10.78 7.36 14.12
N ARG A 159 10.59 8.66 13.92
CA ARG A 159 9.28 9.29 13.73
C ARG A 159 8.88 9.27 12.27
N HIS A 160 9.82 9.57 11.38
CA HIS A 160 9.64 9.71 9.95
C HIS A 160 10.31 8.53 9.25
N ARG A 161 9.52 7.47 9.07
CA ARG A 161 9.97 6.21 8.50
C ARG A 161 9.66 6.14 7.01
N VAL A 162 10.44 5.36 6.28
CA VAL A 162 10.22 5.07 4.86
C VAL A 162 10.67 3.64 4.53
N VAL A 163 10.03 3.04 3.53
CA VAL A 163 10.40 1.71 3.00
C VAL A 163 10.92 1.84 1.58
N ASP A 164 12.20 1.51 1.36
CA ASP A 164 12.77 1.36 0.03
C ASP A 164 12.49 -0.05 -0.51
N VAL A 165 11.77 -0.11 -1.63
CA VAL A 165 11.39 -1.37 -2.30
C VAL A 165 12.19 -1.64 -3.58
N THR A 166 13.28 -0.90 -3.79
CA THR A 166 14.08 -0.96 -5.03
C THR A 166 14.83 -2.27 -5.20
N GLY A 167 15.39 -2.79 -4.10
CA GLY A 167 16.20 -4.00 -4.11
C GLY A 167 15.38 -5.28 -3.89
N GLY A 168 16.08 -6.41 -3.87
CA GLY A 168 15.47 -7.73 -3.70
C GLY A 168 14.80 -8.28 -4.96
N LYS A 169 14.10 -9.41 -4.80
CA LYS A 169 13.20 -9.95 -5.82
C LYS A 169 11.87 -9.19 -5.80
N VAL A 170 11.11 -9.26 -6.90
CA VAL A 170 9.78 -8.63 -7.01
C VAL A 170 8.84 -9.01 -5.84
N PRO A 171 8.73 -10.28 -5.42
CA PRO A 171 7.89 -10.63 -4.26
C PRO A 171 8.33 -9.93 -2.97
N MET A 172 9.63 -9.69 -2.77
CA MET A 172 10.13 -8.94 -1.62
C MET A 172 9.65 -7.49 -1.66
N SER A 173 9.80 -6.83 -2.82
CA SER A 173 9.34 -5.46 -3.02
C SER A 173 7.83 -5.33 -2.76
N ILE A 174 7.04 -6.30 -3.23
CA ILE A 174 5.58 -6.35 -2.98
C ILE A 174 5.27 -6.52 -1.49
N GLY A 175 5.89 -7.48 -0.81
CA GLY A 175 5.64 -7.71 0.62
C GLY A 175 6.01 -6.51 1.49
N ALA A 176 7.16 -5.88 1.21
CA ALA A 176 7.60 -4.67 1.90
C ALA A 176 6.69 -3.47 1.61
N PHE A 177 6.24 -3.30 0.35
CA PHE A 177 5.25 -2.29 -0.01
C PHE A 177 3.93 -2.49 0.73
N MET A 178 3.41 -3.72 0.80
CA MET A 178 2.18 -4.04 1.54
C MET A 178 2.30 -3.69 3.04
N ALA A 179 3.45 -3.97 3.64
CA ALA A 179 3.72 -3.61 5.04
C ALA A 179 3.75 -2.09 5.25
N ALA A 180 4.39 -1.35 4.31
CA ALA A 180 4.43 0.10 4.33
C ALA A 180 3.01 0.71 4.25
N GLU A 181 2.22 0.23 3.28
CA GLU A 181 0.82 0.64 3.07
C GLU A 181 -0.05 0.42 4.31
N GLU A 182 0.04 -0.76 4.93
CA GLU A 182 -0.74 -1.08 6.13
C GLU A 182 -0.33 -0.25 7.34
N ALA A 183 0.95 0.12 7.43
CA ALA A 183 1.46 1.00 8.47
C ALA A 183 1.21 2.50 8.20
N GLY A 184 0.71 2.86 7.00
CA GLY A 184 0.59 4.26 6.58
C GLY A 184 1.95 4.97 6.50
N ILE A 185 2.98 4.25 6.08
CA ILE A 185 4.37 4.69 5.95
C ILE A 185 4.71 4.81 4.46
N PRO A 186 5.39 5.87 4.01
CA PRO A 186 5.74 6.02 2.60
C PRO A 186 6.64 4.87 2.13
N ALA A 187 6.36 4.37 0.94
CA ALA A 187 7.27 3.51 0.20
C ALA A 187 7.90 4.28 -0.97
N ILE A 188 9.18 4.02 -1.23
CA ILE A 188 9.94 4.66 -2.30
C ILE A 188 10.59 3.62 -3.22
N TYR A 189 10.83 4.05 -4.45
CA TYR A 189 11.60 3.31 -5.45
C TYR A 189 12.67 4.21 -6.07
N VAL A 190 13.93 3.83 -6.00
CA VAL A 190 15.05 4.57 -6.55
C VAL A 190 15.31 4.10 -7.97
N THR A 191 14.95 4.95 -8.93
CA THR A 191 15.36 4.76 -10.32
C THR A 191 16.79 5.21 -10.52
N SER A 192 17.51 4.58 -11.46
CA SER A 192 18.85 5.01 -11.84
C SER A 192 19.15 4.56 -13.26
N GLU A 193 19.99 5.29 -14.00
CA GLU A 193 20.44 4.83 -15.30
C GLU A 193 21.46 3.72 -15.15
N TYR A 194 21.26 2.62 -15.86
CA TYR A 194 22.19 1.50 -15.87
C TYR A 194 23.09 1.58 -17.11
N ASP A 195 24.41 1.59 -16.89
CA ASP A 195 25.37 1.51 -17.98
C ASP A 195 25.58 0.04 -18.37
N SER A 196 25.05 -0.35 -19.52
CA SER A 196 25.13 -1.72 -20.02
C SER A 196 26.56 -2.15 -20.38
N LYS A 197 27.45 -1.21 -20.71
CA LYS A 197 28.85 -1.51 -21.05
C LYS A 197 29.67 -1.77 -19.80
N LEU A 198 29.52 -0.91 -18.79
CA LEU A 198 30.25 -1.02 -17.52
C LEU A 198 29.57 -1.96 -16.51
N LYS A 199 28.35 -2.43 -16.81
CA LYS A 199 27.49 -3.25 -15.92
C LYS A 199 27.32 -2.63 -14.53
N ARG A 200 27.17 -1.32 -14.48
CA ARG A 200 27.08 -0.54 -13.23
C ARG A 200 26.07 0.59 -13.38
N ILE A 201 25.55 1.05 -12.25
CA ILE A 201 24.69 2.22 -12.19
C ILE A 201 25.53 3.47 -12.50
N ARG A 202 25.02 4.36 -13.35
CA ARG A 202 25.66 5.64 -13.63
C ARG A 202 25.59 6.55 -12.40
N PRO A 203 26.73 7.06 -11.91
CA PRO A 203 26.75 8.00 -10.80
C PRO A 203 25.84 9.21 -11.06
N ASN A 204 25.18 9.73 -10.02
CA ASN A 204 24.34 10.93 -10.04
C ASN A 204 23.08 10.87 -10.93
N THR A 205 22.67 9.67 -11.36
CA THR A 205 21.40 9.47 -12.09
C THR A 205 20.28 8.94 -11.22
N GLN A 206 20.57 8.71 -9.93
CA GLN A 206 19.63 8.16 -8.96
C GLN A 206 18.52 9.17 -8.63
N ARG A 207 17.26 8.72 -8.70
CA ARG A 207 16.09 9.53 -8.36
C ARG A 207 15.08 8.68 -7.56
N PRO A 208 14.79 9.03 -6.30
CA PRO A 208 13.74 8.37 -5.55
C PRO A 208 12.38 8.81 -6.09
N LEU A 209 11.50 7.83 -6.27
CA LEU A 209 10.11 8.01 -6.63
C LEU A 209 9.28 7.59 -5.43
N LEU A 210 8.37 8.45 -4.99
CA LEU A 210 7.40 8.10 -3.97
C LEU A 210 6.33 7.20 -4.61
N LEU A 211 6.19 5.99 -4.10
CA LEU A 211 5.16 5.04 -4.56
C LEU A 211 3.84 5.21 -3.81
N THR A 212 3.91 5.65 -2.55
CA THR A 212 2.75 5.80 -1.68
C THR A 212 2.46 7.27 -1.43
N SER A 213 1.23 7.68 -1.70
CA SER A 213 0.73 8.98 -1.26
C SER A 213 0.32 8.93 0.20
N THR A 214 1.25 9.27 1.07
CA THR A 214 0.87 9.71 2.41
C THR A 214 0.53 11.19 2.33
N GLU A 215 -0.69 11.52 1.87
CA GLU A 215 -1.31 12.80 2.22
C GLU A 215 -1.60 12.75 3.73
N ARG A 216 -0.60 13.03 4.54
CA ARG A 216 -0.84 13.60 5.86
C ARG A 216 -0.79 15.11 5.68
N GLU A 217 -1.95 15.67 5.34
CA GLU A 217 -2.25 17.06 5.68
C GLU A 217 -1.83 17.30 7.13
N GLY A 218 -1.14 18.43 7.35
CA GLY A 218 -0.51 18.79 8.60
C GLY A 218 -1.41 18.59 9.81
N VAL A 219 -0.92 17.76 10.75
CA VAL A 219 -1.22 17.97 12.17
C VAL A 219 -0.17 18.98 12.64
N HIS A 220 -0.47 20.25 12.43
CA HIS A 220 0.07 21.36 13.21
C HIS A 220 -0.87 21.64 14.38
#